data_AF-A0A1J3JSR2-F1
#
_entry.id   AF-A0A1J3JSR2-F1
#
_cell.length_a   1.000
_cell.length_b   1.000
_cell.length_c   1.000
_cell.angle_alpha   90.00
_cell.angle_beta   90.00
_cell.angle_gamma   90.00
#
_symmetry.space_group_name_H-M   'P 1'
#
loop_
_entity.id
_entity.type
_entity.pdbx_description
1 polymer ?
#
loop_
_entity_poly.entity_id
_entity_poly.type
_entity_poly.pdbx_seq_one_letter_code
_entity_poly.pdbx_strand_id
1 'polypeptide(L)'
;TIAIAISGSAKSKNVVKWALKEFGSEKNVIFKLIHIHPKITTVPTPSGNIVSISEAPEDVAATHRRQVMQETKDTLLKPFKKMCERKKVA
;
A
#
# COMPACT_ATOMS: atom_id res chain seq x y z
N THR A 1 -12.84 -10.38 -11.84
CA THR A 1 -11.75 -9.73 -11.09
C THR A 1 -12.15 -8.32 -10.76
N ILE A 2 -12.05 -7.91 -9.49
CA ILE A 2 -12.38 -6.56 -9.03
C ILE A 2 -11.10 -5.88 -8.57
N ALA A 3 -10.77 -4.73 -9.14
CA ALA A 3 -9.62 -3.92 -8.75
C ALA A 3 -10.10 -2.72 -7.91
N ILE A 4 -9.45 -2.48 -6.77
CA ILE A 4 -9.83 -1.40 -5.85
C ILE A 4 -8.60 -0.52 -5.60
N ALA A 5 -8.69 0.74 -6.00
CA ALA A 5 -7.68 1.74 -5.66
C ALA A 5 -7.84 2.17 -4.20
N ILE A 6 -6.74 2.17 -3.44
CA ILE A 6 -6.71 2.58 -2.04
C ILE A 6 -5.61 3.61 -1.78
N SER A 7 -5.94 4.62 -0.98
CA SER A 7 -5.00 5.70 -0.59
C SER A 7 -4.50 5.56 0.85
N GLY A 8 -4.83 4.45 1.52
CA GLY A 8 -4.49 4.23 2.93
C GLY A 8 -5.36 4.99 3.94
N SER A 9 -6.16 5.94 3.44
CA SER A 9 -7.13 6.70 4.24
C SER A 9 -8.24 5.81 4.83
N ALA A 10 -8.84 6.28 5.93
CA ALA A 10 -10.02 5.63 6.50
C ALA A 10 -11.19 5.52 5.50
N LYS A 11 -11.33 6.49 4.58
CA LYS A 11 -12.34 6.47 3.51
C LYS A 11 -12.17 5.27 2.57
N SER A 12 -10.92 4.87 2.28
CA SER A 12 -10.64 3.68 1.46
C SER A 12 -11.19 2.40 2.10
N LYS A 13 -11.32 2.34 3.43
CA LYS A 13 -11.89 1.16 4.12
C LYS A 13 -13.36 0.96 3.77
N ASN A 14 -14.11 2.04 3.57
CA ASN A 14 -15.52 1.97 3.21
C ASN A 14 -15.70 1.43 1.79
N VAL A 15 -14.85 1.85 0.85
CA VAL A 15 -14.84 1.32 -0.53
C VAL A 15 -14.54 -0.17 -0.54
N VAL A 16 -13.54 -0.62 0.21
CA VAL A 16 -13.22 -2.05 0.32
C VAL A 16 -14.38 -2.84 0.96
N LYS A 17 -14.99 -2.33 2.04
CA LYS A 17 -16.17 -2.98 2.65
C LYS A 17 -17.34 -3.09 1.67
N TRP A 18 -17.64 -2.02 0.94
CA TRP A 18 -18.70 -2.00 -0.05
C TRP A 18 -18.43 -3.01 -1.16
N ALA A 19 -17.24 -3.00 -1.77
CA ALA A 19 -16.90 -3.95 -2.83
C ALA A 19 -16.94 -5.41 -2.36
N LEU A 20 -16.48 -5.69 -1.14
CA LEU A 20 -16.60 -7.01 -0.54
C LEU A 20 -18.06 -7.40 -0.30
N LYS A 21 -18.94 -6.46 0.06
CA LYS A 21 -20.37 -6.72 0.27
C LYS A 21 -21.06 -7.05 -1.06
N GLU A 22 -20.84 -6.23 -2.09
CA GLU A 22 -21.54 -6.35 -3.38
C GLU A 22 -21.03 -7.54 -4.21
N PHE A 23 -19.71 -7.73 -4.28
CA PHE A 23 -19.11 -8.72 -5.18
C PHE A 23 -18.56 -9.95 -4.47
N GLY A 24 -18.64 -10.01 -3.13
CA GLY A 24 -18.01 -11.08 -2.34
C GLY A 24 -18.77 -12.40 -2.31
N SER A 25 -20.04 -12.43 -2.75
CA SER A 25 -20.86 -13.64 -2.85
C SER A 25 -20.70 -14.36 -4.19
N GLU A 26 -20.09 -13.73 -5.19
CA GLU A 26 -19.83 -14.31 -6.49
C GLU A 26 -18.72 -15.37 -6.41
N LYS A 27 -18.94 -16.53 -7.05
CA LYS A 27 -17.92 -17.59 -7.11
C LYS A 27 -16.72 -17.12 -7.94
N ASN A 28 -15.51 -17.43 -7.47
CA ASN A 28 -14.24 -17.15 -8.15
C ASN A 28 -13.86 -15.67 -8.36
N VAL A 29 -14.37 -14.75 -7.53
CA VAL A 29 -13.95 -13.35 -7.58
C VAL A 29 -12.58 -13.15 -6.93
N ILE A 30 -11.66 -12.58 -7.69
CA ILE A 30 -10.34 -12.12 -7.22
C ILE A 30 -10.39 -10.61 -6.98
N PHE A 31 -10.14 -10.20 -5.75
CA PHE A 31 -9.95 -8.79 -5.39
C PHE A 31 -8.47 -8.41 -5.50
N LYS A 32 -8.17 -7.37 -6.28
CA LYS A 32 -6.84 -6.78 -6.42
C LYS A 32 -6.83 -5.40 -5.77
N LEU A 33 -6.08 -5.25 -4.68
CA LEU A 33 -5.86 -3.94 -4.05
C LEU A 33 -4.70 -3.23 -4.74
N ILE A 34 -4.95 -2.00 -5.21
CA ILE A 34 -3.96 -1.19 -5.92
C ILE A 34 -3.68 0.05 -5.08
N HIS A 35 -2.42 0.26 -4.74
CA HIS A 35 -1.94 1.46 -4.08
C HIS A 35 -0.84 2.09 -4.94
N ILE A 36 -0.96 3.38 -5.21
CA ILE A 36 0.06 4.15 -5.92
C ILE A 36 0.91 4.83 -4.87
N HIS A 37 2.17 4.40 -4.77
CA HIS A 37 3.16 5.10 -3.95
C HIS A 37 3.69 6.31 -4.75
N PRO A 38 3.63 7.54 -4.21
CA PRO A 38 4.24 8.69 -4.85
C PRO A 38 5.73 8.46 -5.12
N LYS A 39 6.26 9.08 -6.17
CA LYS A 39 7.70 8.98 -6.47
C LYS A 39 8.49 9.51 -5.26
N ILE A 40 9.41 8.69 -4.75
CA ILE A 40 10.32 9.11 -3.69
C ILE A 40 11.39 9.99 -4.33
N THR A 41 11.40 11.27 -3.97
CA THR A 41 12.30 12.29 -4.53
C THR A 41 13.42 12.69 -3.59
N THR A 42 13.36 12.29 -2.32
CA THR A 42 14.27 12.74 -1.27
C THR A 42 14.71 11.58 -0.38
N VAL A 43 15.84 11.75 0.31
CA VAL A 43 16.36 10.82 1.31
C VAL A 43 16.73 11.60 2.58
N PRO A 44 16.30 11.15 3.77
CA PRO A 44 16.73 11.75 5.03
C PRO A 44 18.15 11.29 5.39
N THR A 45 18.98 12.20 5.91
CA THR A 45 20.32 11.90 6.41
C THR A 45 20.30 11.65 7.92
N PRO A 46 21.29 10.92 8.48
CA PRO A 46 21.37 10.69 9.93
C PRO A 46 21.42 11.98 10.75
N SER A 47 21.96 13.06 10.19
CA SER A 47 22.00 14.39 10.83
C SER A 47 20.66 15.14 10.79
N GLY A 48 19.61 14.54 10.20
CA GLY A 48 18.28 15.13 10.10
C GLY A 48 18.05 16.04 8.88
N ASN A 49 19.04 16.18 7.99
CA ASN A 49 18.87 16.93 6.75
C ASN A 49 18.16 16.09 5.68
N ILE A 50 17.52 16.73 4.72
CA ILE A 50 16.88 16.07 3.57
C ILE A 50 17.67 16.41 2.32
N VAL A 51 18.07 15.40 1.56
CA VAL A 51 18.80 15.56 0.29
C VAL A 51 18.00 14.99 -0.87
N SER A 52 18.29 15.45 -2.09
CA SER A 52 17.63 14.91 -3.28
C SER A 52 18.07 13.47 -3.50
N ILE A 53 17.15 12.60 -3.90
CA ILE A 53 17.48 11.19 -4.11
C ILE A 53 18.50 10.96 -5.23
N SER A 54 18.64 11.92 -6.15
CA SER A 54 19.64 11.91 -7.22
C SER A 54 21.05 12.24 -6.74
N GLU A 55 21.18 12.88 -5.57
CA GLU A 55 22.46 13.26 -4.97
C GLU A 55 22.95 12.18 -3.99
N ALA A 56 22.06 11.27 -3.58
CA ALA A 56 22.40 10.16 -2.71
C ALA A 56 23.12 9.04 -3.48
N PRO A 57 24.06 8.33 -2.85
CA PRO A 57 24.58 7.07 -3.38
C PRO A 57 23.45 6.10 -3.73
N GLU A 58 23.56 5.39 -4.86
CA GLU A 58 22.45 4.56 -5.36
C GLU A 58 22.09 3.41 -4.41
N ASP A 59 23.06 2.86 -3.68
CA ASP A 59 22.82 1.83 -2.66
C ASP A 59 21.98 2.37 -1.49
N VAL A 60 22.26 3.60 -1.04
CA VAL A 60 21.48 4.31 -0.02
C VAL A 60 20.08 4.63 -0.54
N ALA A 61 19.98 5.18 -1.75
CA ALA A 61 18.70 5.50 -2.38
C ALA A 61 17.83 4.25 -2.57
N ALA A 62 18.40 3.14 -3.06
CA ALA A 62 17.71 1.88 -3.25
C ALA A 62 17.24 1.28 -1.92
N THR A 63 18.10 1.33 -0.89
CA THR A 63 17.74 0.85 0.46
C THR A 63 16.60 1.68 1.04
N HIS A 64 16.66 3.01 0.92
CA HIS A 64 15.60 3.90 1.38
C HIS A 64 14.27 3.63 0.67
N ARG A 65 14.27 3.50 -0.67
CA ARG A 65 13.07 3.14 -1.44
C ARG A 65 12.45 1.83 -0.95
N ARG A 66 13.27 0.79 -0.72
CA ARG A 66 12.79 -0.50 -0.20
C ARG A 66 12.18 -0.37 1.19
N GLN A 67 12.83 0.37 2.08
CA GLN A 67 12.35 0.60 3.43
C GLN A 67 10.97 1.28 3.42
N VAL A 68 10.82 2.39 2.69
CA VAL A 68 9.55 3.12 2.58
C VAL A 68 8.45 2.24 1.98
N MET A 69 8.76 1.46 0.95
CA MET A 69 7.80 0.51 0.36
C MET A 69 7.39 -0.59 1.35
N GLN A 70 8.33 -1.10 2.15
CA GLN A 70 8.06 -2.12 3.15
C GLN A 70 7.20 -1.58 4.29
N GLU A 71 7.54 -0.40 4.80
CA GLU A 71 6.75 0.30 5.81
C GLU A 71 5.31 0.56 5.33
N THR A 72 5.16 1.01 4.08
CA THR A 72 3.84 1.19 3.46
C THR A 72 3.05 -0.13 3.43
N LYS A 73 3.69 -1.24 3.05
CA LYS A 73 3.03 -2.56 3.05
C LYS A 73 2.58 -2.98 4.44
N ASP A 74 3.47 -2.82 5.43
CA ASP A 74 3.26 -3.34 6.78
C ASP A 74 2.28 -2.51 7.61
N THR A 75 2.26 -1.20 7.41
CA THR A 75 1.42 -0.26 8.16
C THR A 75 0.12 0.05 7.43
N LEU A 76 0.23 0.50 6.17
CA LEU A 76 -0.89 1.06 5.41
C LEU A 76 -1.73 -0.03 4.76
N LEU A 77 -1.09 -1.01 4.11
CA LEU A 77 -1.80 -1.98 3.26
C LEU A 77 -2.26 -3.22 4.03
N LYS A 78 -1.54 -3.62 5.09
CA LYS A 78 -1.84 -4.80 5.92
C LYS A 78 -3.30 -4.85 6.42
N PRO A 79 -3.92 -3.76 6.89
CA PRO A 79 -5.32 -3.80 7.31
C PRO A 79 -6.29 -4.13 6.17
N PHE A 80 -6.08 -3.58 4.97
CA PHE A 80 -6.95 -3.83 3.81
C PHE A 80 -6.82 -5.27 3.31
N LYS A 81 -5.59 -5.81 3.33
CA LYS A 81 -5.36 -7.23 3.02
C LYS A 81 -6.13 -8.13 3.98
N LYS A 82 -6.03 -7.89 5.29
CA LYS A 82 -6.78 -8.64 6.33
C LYS A 82 -8.30 -8.56 6.13
N MET A 83 -8.84 -7.43 5.69
CA MET A 83 -10.27 -7.29 5.41
C MET A 83 -10.74 -8.22 4.29
N CYS A 84 -9.91 -8.43 3.26
CA CYS A 84 -10.24 -9.33 2.15
C CYS A 84 -10.08 -10.81 2.55
N GLU A 85 -9.13 -11.14 3.42
CA GLU A 85 -8.88 -12.51 3.90
C GLU A 85 -9.96 -13.01 4.87
N ARG A 86 -10.45 -12.15 5.78
CA ARG A 86 -11.49 -12.53 6.77
C ARG A 86 -12.79 -13.03 6.16
N LYS A 87 -13.10 -12.65 4.91
CA LYS A 87 -14.30 -13.11 4.20
C LYS A 87 -14.16 -14.47 3.53
N LYS A 88 -12.96 -15.09 3.53
CA LYS A 88 -12.75 -16.45 3.02
C LYS A 88 -13.08 -17.56 4.06
N VAL A 89 -13.49 -17.21 5.28
CA VAL A 89 -13.74 -18.14 6.39
C VAL A 89 -15.24 -18.30 6.71
N ALA A 90 -16.10 -18.20 5.69
CA ALA A 90 -17.54 -18.45 5.82
C ALA A 90 -17.97 -19.51 4.80
#